data_AF-A0A524EGG9-F1
#
_entry.id   AF-A0A524EGG9-F1
#
_cell.length_a   1.000
_cell.length_b   1.000
_cell.length_c   1.000
_cell.angle_alpha   90.00
_cell.angle_beta   90.00
_cell.angle_gamma   90.00
#
_symmetry.space_group_name_H-M   'P 1'
#
loop_
_entity.id
_entity.type
_entity.pdbx_description
1 polymer ?
#
loop_
_entity_poly.entity_id
_entity_poly.type
_entity_poly.pdbx_seq_one_letter_code
_entity_poly.pdbx_strand_id
1 'polypeptide(L)'
;MYPGNGPFSHLPPWERPGWLYGPGSCWYLGIRTGDTGTSVPVVDNVETLQRQKDLLETQLASISKTLEQINSRLDELEAKNE
;
A
#
# COMPACT_ATOMS: atom_id res chain seq x y z
N MET A 1 -2.59 35.48 16.86
CA MET A 1 -2.71 34.01 16.82
C MET A 1 -2.57 33.52 18.25
N TYR A 2 -3.65 33.05 18.87
CA TYR A 2 -3.85 33.04 20.33
C TYR A 2 -2.91 32.09 21.11
N PRO A 3 -2.04 32.62 22.00
CA PRO A 3 -1.48 31.86 23.12
C PRO A 3 -2.25 32.26 24.40
N GLY A 4 -3.10 31.38 24.90
CA GLY A 4 -3.64 31.48 26.28
C GLY A 4 -4.82 32.42 26.55
N ASN A 5 -5.01 33.52 25.80
CA ASN A 5 -6.03 34.56 26.12
C ASN A 5 -7.40 34.40 25.42
N GLY A 6 -7.74 33.20 24.93
CA GLY A 6 -9.01 32.98 24.21
C GLY A 6 -10.23 32.89 25.13
N PRO A 7 -11.46 32.89 24.59
CA PRO A 7 -12.71 32.81 25.36
C PRO A 7 -12.86 31.53 26.21
N PHE A 8 -12.00 30.53 25.99
CA PHE A 8 -11.93 29.27 26.73
C PHE A 8 -10.73 29.21 27.69
N SER A 9 -10.20 30.37 28.10
CA SER A 9 -9.03 30.49 28.99
C SER A 9 -9.28 30.04 30.42
N HIS A 10 -10.54 30.00 30.85
CA HIS A 10 -10.98 29.54 32.16
C HIS A 10 -11.12 28.01 32.26
N LEU A 11 -11.13 27.30 31.13
CA LEU A 11 -11.20 25.84 31.11
C LEU A 11 -9.80 25.23 31.23
N PRO A 12 -9.67 24.06 31.88
CA PRO A 12 -8.42 23.33 31.90
C PRO A 12 -7.99 22.96 30.47
N PRO A 13 -6.69 22.90 30.17
CA PRO A 13 -6.17 22.81 28.80
C PRO A 13 -6.77 21.66 27.96
N TRP A 14 -7.06 20.51 28.57
CA TRP A 14 -7.60 19.32 27.90
C TRP A 14 -9.10 19.39 27.55
N GLU A 15 -9.84 20.36 28.11
CA GLU A 15 -11.26 20.61 27.79
C GLU A 15 -11.44 21.72 26.75
N ARG A 16 -10.33 22.33 26.30
CA ARG A 16 -10.40 23.43 25.34
C ARG A 16 -10.73 22.92 23.94
N PRO A 17 -11.51 23.67 23.15
CA PRO A 17 -11.83 23.27 21.77
C PRO A 17 -10.58 23.08 20.90
N GLY A 18 -9.51 23.85 21.14
CA GLY A 18 -8.23 23.67 20.43
C GLY A 18 -7.47 22.38 20.79
N TRP A 19 -7.75 21.76 21.93
CA TRP A 19 -7.22 20.43 22.29
C TRP A 19 -8.11 19.32 21.73
N LEU A 20 -9.43 19.51 21.81
CA LEU A 20 -10.41 18.53 21.33
C LEU A 20 -10.53 18.49 19.80
N TYR A 21 -10.24 19.60 19.10
CA TYR A 21 -10.38 19.73 17.64
C TYR A 21 -9.12 20.31 16.96
N GLY A 22 -7.99 20.42 17.66
CA GLY A 22 -6.74 20.91 17.08
C GLY A 22 -6.02 19.88 16.20
N PRO A 23 -4.96 20.28 15.49
CA PRO A 23 -4.12 19.36 14.73
C PRO A 23 -3.46 18.36 15.69
N GLY A 24 -3.96 17.11 15.71
CA GLY A 24 -3.61 16.08 16.69
C GLY A 24 -4.83 15.41 17.36
N SER A 25 -5.97 16.08 17.38
CA SER A 25 -7.25 15.55 17.91
C SER A 25 -7.78 14.34 17.13
N CYS A 26 -7.45 14.26 15.84
CA CYS A 26 -7.77 13.13 14.97
C CYS A 26 -7.26 11.78 15.52
N TRP A 27 -6.18 11.80 16.30
CA TRP A 27 -5.70 10.60 16.98
C TRP A 27 -6.51 10.32 18.26
N TYR A 28 -6.80 11.32 19.09
CA TYR A 28 -7.51 11.07 20.36
C TYR A 28 -9.01 10.73 20.19
N LEU A 29 -9.72 11.42 19.29
CA LEU A 29 -11.12 11.13 19.00
C LEU A 29 -11.29 9.92 18.08
N GLY A 30 -10.32 9.65 17.19
CA GLY A 30 -10.33 8.47 16.33
C GLY A 30 -9.96 7.17 17.07
N ILE A 31 -9.12 7.24 18.11
CA ILE A 31 -8.66 6.04 18.84
C ILE A 31 -9.68 5.55 19.88
N ARG A 32 -10.56 6.39 20.43
CA ARG A 32 -11.54 5.96 21.44
C ARG A 32 -12.83 5.32 20.89
N THR A 33 -13.07 5.41 19.59
CA THR A 33 -14.08 4.61 18.87
C THR A 33 -13.44 3.47 18.07
N GLY A 34 -12.19 3.12 18.38
CA GLY A 34 -11.43 2.06 17.75
C GLY A 34 -11.04 0.98 18.75
N ASP A 35 -11.96 0.56 19.62
CA ASP A 35 -11.80 -0.65 20.44
C ASP A 35 -12.08 -1.92 19.60
N THR A 36 -11.50 -1.93 18.41
CA THR A 36 -11.23 -3.11 17.62
C THR A 36 -9.76 -3.01 17.30
N GLY A 37 -8.94 -3.61 18.16
CA GLY A 37 -7.55 -3.86 17.83
C GLY A 37 -7.51 -4.63 16.51
N THR A 38 -7.28 -3.93 15.40
CA THR A 38 -6.90 -4.56 14.16
C THR A 38 -5.49 -5.07 14.40
N SER A 39 -5.40 -6.30 14.92
CA SER A 39 -4.17 -7.07 14.83
C SER A 39 -3.84 -7.09 13.34
N VAL A 40 -2.83 -6.33 12.93
CA VAL A 40 -2.21 -6.54 11.63
C VAL A 40 -1.76 -8.01 11.66
N PRO A 41 -2.33 -8.89 10.80
CA PRO A 41 -1.81 -10.24 10.76
C PRO A 41 -0.37 -10.11 10.28
N VAL A 42 0.58 -10.47 11.14
CA VAL A 42 1.94 -10.75 10.71
C VAL A 42 1.82 -12.05 9.91
N VAL A 43 1.41 -11.91 8.65
CA VAL A 43 1.36 -13.01 7.71
C VAL A 43 2.81 -13.41 7.48
N ASP A 44 3.11 -14.70 7.63
CA ASP A 44 4.39 -15.29 7.27
C ASP A 44 4.67 -15.04 5.78
N ASN A 45 5.27 -13.88 5.49
CA ASN A 45 5.46 -13.34 4.15
C ASN A 45 6.35 -14.23 3.27
N VAL A 46 7.09 -15.17 3.86
CA VAL A 46 8.04 -16.01 3.10
C VAL A 46 7.32 -16.92 2.12
N GLU A 47 6.21 -17.55 2.52
CA GLU A 47 5.48 -18.46 1.63
C GLU A 47 4.77 -17.70 0.51
N THR A 48 4.19 -16.54 0.82
CA THR A 48 3.53 -15.70 -0.18
C THR A 48 4.53 -15.14 -1.19
N LEU A 49 5.72 -14.72 -0.74
CA LEU A 49 6.82 -14.27 -1.60
C LEU A 49 7.37 -15.41 -2.47
N GLN A 50 7.48 -16.63 -1.94
CA GLN A 50 7.88 -17.80 -2.73
C GLN A 50 6.87 -18.09 -3.85
N ARG A 51 5.57 -18.09 -3.55
CA ARG A 51 4.53 -18.28 -4.58
C ARG A 51 4.57 -17.19 -5.66
N GLN A 52 4.83 -15.94 -5.27
CA GLN A 52 4.96 -14.84 -6.22
C GLN A 52 6.17 -15.05 -7.14
N LYS A 53 7.30 -15.51 -6.59
CA LYS A 53 8.49 -15.84 -7.37
C LYS A 53 8.20 -16.92 -8.41
N ASP A 54 7.60 -18.03 -7.99
CA ASP A 54 7.30 -19.16 -8.89
C ASP A 54 6.38 -18.72 -10.03
N LEU A 55 5.38 -17.89 -9.73
CA LEU A 55 4.50 -17.31 -10.74
C LEU A 55 5.28 -16.48 -11.77
N LEU A 56 6.18 -15.61 -11.31
CA LEU A 56 7.01 -14.79 -12.22
C LEU A 56 7.93 -15.65 -13.10
N GLU A 57 8.50 -16.72 -12.57
CA GLU A 57 9.35 -17.64 -13.34
C GLU A 57 8.55 -18.35 -14.45
N THR A 58 7.32 -18.80 -14.16
CA THR A 58 6.46 -19.40 -15.19
C THR A 58 6.08 -18.40 -16.29
N GLN A 59 5.83 -17.15 -15.93
CA GLN A 59 5.55 -16.09 -16.90
C GLN A 59 6.75 -15.83 -17.81
N LEU A 60 7.96 -15.73 -17.25
CA LEU A 60 9.19 -15.56 -18.03
C LEU A 60 9.40 -16.70 -19.04
N ALA A 61 9.21 -17.94 -18.61
CA ALA A 61 9.33 -19.11 -19.50
C ALA A 61 8.29 -19.12 -20.62
N SER A 62 7.07 -18.65 -20.35
CA SER A 62 6.04 -18.52 -21.38
C SER A 62 6.41 -17.46 -22.43
N ILE A 63 6.94 -16.32 -21.98
CA ILE A 63 7.33 -15.21 -22.86
C ILE A 63 8.51 -15.62 -23.73
N SER A 64 9.54 -16.27 -23.18
CA SER A 64 10.68 -16.74 -23.96
C SER A 64 10.26 -17.68 -25.09
N LYS A 65 9.35 -18.62 -24.80
CA LYS A 65 8.78 -19.52 -25.81
C LYS A 65 8.03 -18.77 -26.92
N THR A 66 7.25 -17.74 -26.56
CA THR A 66 6.57 -16.93 -27.59
C THR A 66 7.54 -16.17 -28.47
N LEU A 67 8.65 -15.67 -27.91
CA LEU A 67 9.70 -15.00 -28.68
C LEU A 67 10.37 -15.96 -29.67
N GLU A 68 10.69 -17.18 -29.24
CA GLU A 68 11.25 -18.22 -30.12
C GLU A 68 10.31 -18.53 -31.30
N GLN A 69 9.00 -18.66 -31.03
CA GLN A 69 7.99 -18.89 -32.07
C GLN A 69 7.85 -17.71 -33.05
N ILE A 70 7.97 -16.47 -32.55
CA ILE A 70 7.93 -15.28 -33.40
C ILE A 70 9.17 -15.25 -34.29
N ASN A 71 10.35 -15.50 -33.73
CA ASN A 71 11.61 -15.52 -34.48
C ASN A 71 11.58 -16.60 -35.56
N SER A 72 11.16 -17.84 -35.24
CA SER A 72 11.07 -18.90 -36.24
C SER A 72 10.12 -18.54 -37.39
N ARG A 73 9.01 -17.87 -37.08
CA ARG A 73 8.07 -17.37 -38.10
C ARG A 73 8.66 -16.25 -38.94
N LEU A 74 9.50 -15.39 -38.37
CA LEU A 74 10.19 -14.35 -39.13
C LEU A 74 11.18 -14.98 -40.11
N ASP A 75 11.97 -15.95 -39.65
CA ASP A 75 12.93 -16.68 -40.51
C ASP A 75 12.21 -17.39 -41.68
N GLU A 76 11.07 -18.05 -41.41
CA GLU A 76 10.23 -18.68 -42.44
C GLU A 76 9.71 -17.67 -43.47
N LEU A 77 9.31 -16.47 -43.02
CA LEU A 77 8.80 -15.42 -43.90
C LEU A 77 9.91 -14.73 -44.69
N GLU A 78 11.09 -14.56 -44.11
CA GLU A 78 12.29 -14.06 -44.80
C GLU A 78 12.67 -15.01 -45.93
N ALA A 79 12.79 -16.31 -45.65
CA ALA A 79 13.13 -17.33 -46.64
C ALA A 79 12.10 -17.50 -47.78
N LYS A 80 10.86 -17.03 -47.59
CA LYS A 80 9.81 -17.08 -48.61
C LYS A 80 9.75 -15.81 -49.48
N ASN A 81 10.31 -14.71 -49.01
CA ASN A 81 10.32 -13.42 -49.71
C ASN A 81 11.58 -13.20 -50.55
N GLU A 82 12.58 -14.06 -50.41
CA GLU A 82 13.75 -14.20 -51.30
C GLU A 82 13.49 -15.26 -52.39
#